data_AF-A0A6N9VBC5-F1
#
_entry.id   AF-A0A6N9VBC5-F1
#
_cell.length_a   1.000
_cell.length_b   1.000
_cell.length_c   1.000
_cell.angle_alpha   90.00
_cell.angle_beta   90.00
_cell.angle_gamma   90.00
#
_symmetry.space_group_name_H-M   'P 1'
#
loop_
_entity.id
_entity.type
_entity.pdbx_description
1 polymer ?
#
loop_
_entity_poly.entity_id
_entity_poly.type
_entity_poly.pdbx_seq_one_letter_code
_entity_poly.pdbx_strand_id
1 'polypeptide(L)'
;MRLRARWAPATLLLIAPLIGTTTPATADTGPEGVPVERSARAVPGQYIVTLEPELSPDTVLKEFGLRPMFTYGNVLHGFAVTLTATELEAVRTIPGVLAVEENAEVAVDAPGAGSLFRAPAATWGTDRIDQRALPLDDTYTTTATGDGVKVYVVDTGIDAAHSEFGDRVVKGYDSVGDGRDGQDCNGHGTHVAGTVGGSASGVAKGASLVGVRVLNCQGRGTWAGVIAGFDWVAKDAAAAGSTPAVLNASLGGARSRAVDAAVEAVADAGVLPVVAAGNDDSDACDGSPAAADGVVTVGASDRQDRETSFSNWGSCVSLYAPGADIVSAKLGGGTVALNGTSMASPHVAGVAALYKQENPSATPAAVASWLTDTATPDVLSALGQGSPDLLLHTGGL
;
A
#
# COMPACT_ATOMS: atom_id res chain seq x y z
N MET A 1 -103.78 -39.96 34.59
CA MET A 1 -103.65 -38.95 33.52
C MET A 1 -102.17 -38.59 33.40
N ARG A 2 -101.59 -38.79 32.20
CA ARG A 2 -100.28 -38.32 31.71
C ARG A 2 -98.98 -39.04 32.16
N LEU A 3 -98.53 -39.88 31.22
CA LEU A 3 -97.19 -40.24 30.69
C LEU A 3 -95.92 -40.22 31.56
N ARG A 4 -95.21 -41.35 31.44
CA ARG A 4 -93.80 -41.63 31.78
C ARG A 4 -92.84 -40.95 30.80
N ALA A 5 -91.66 -40.57 31.27
CA ALA A 5 -90.44 -40.50 30.45
C ALA A 5 -89.24 -40.97 31.28
N ARG A 6 -88.54 -42.00 30.78
CA ARG A 6 -87.26 -42.55 31.28
C ARG A 6 -86.12 -41.82 30.58
N TRP A 7 -85.10 -41.37 31.30
CA TRP A 7 -83.81 -40.96 30.70
C TRP A 7 -82.66 -41.65 31.47
N ALA A 8 -81.76 -42.25 30.69
CA ALA A 8 -80.59 -43.04 31.09
C ALA A 8 -79.35 -42.13 31.30
N PRO A 9 -78.27 -42.59 31.95
CA PRO A 9 -77.14 -41.75 32.33
C PRO A 9 -76.17 -41.55 31.16
N ALA A 10 -75.67 -40.32 30.98
CA ALA A 10 -74.59 -40.01 30.06
C ALA A 10 -73.35 -39.59 30.87
N THR A 11 -72.35 -40.47 30.89
CA THR A 11 -71.03 -40.21 31.46
C THR A 11 -70.26 -39.28 30.52
N LEU A 12 -69.94 -38.06 30.98
CA LEU A 12 -69.11 -37.11 30.24
C LEU A 12 -67.63 -37.55 30.35
N LEU A 13 -67.04 -38.00 29.24
CA LEU A 13 -65.58 -38.06 29.07
C LEU A 13 -65.10 -36.66 28.67
N LEU A 14 -64.28 -36.00 29.51
CA LEU A 14 -63.53 -34.81 29.12
C LEU A 14 -62.39 -35.23 28.17
N ILE A 15 -62.48 -34.81 26.91
CA ILE A 15 -61.35 -34.80 25.98
C ILE A 15 -60.67 -33.44 26.16
N ALA A 16 -59.49 -33.43 26.77
CA ALA A 16 -58.64 -32.24 26.81
C ALA A 16 -58.03 -32.01 25.41
N PRO A 17 -58.14 -30.81 24.84
CA PRO A 17 -57.43 -30.49 23.60
C PRO A 17 -55.94 -30.36 23.92
N LEU A 18 -55.10 -31.20 23.29
CA LEU A 18 -53.67 -30.90 23.17
C LEU A 18 -53.53 -29.65 22.31
N ILE A 19 -53.34 -28.50 22.95
CA ILE A 19 -52.83 -27.31 22.28
C ILE A 19 -51.35 -27.57 22.03
N GLY A 20 -51.02 -28.09 20.85
CA GLY A 20 -49.65 -28.13 20.37
C GLY A 20 -49.17 -26.70 20.22
N THR A 21 -48.25 -26.27 21.08
CA THR A 21 -47.49 -25.05 20.88
C THR A 21 -46.59 -25.26 19.67
N THR A 22 -47.00 -24.79 18.49
CA THR A 22 -46.09 -24.65 17.36
C THR A 22 -45.16 -23.49 17.68
N THR A 23 -44.01 -23.79 18.29
CA THR A 23 -42.86 -22.88 18.22
C THR A 23 -42.57 -22.62 16.74
N PRO A 24 -42.53 -21.37 16.27
CA PRO A 24 -42.05 -21.09 14.93
C PRO A 24 -40.64 -21.66 14.87
N ALA A 25 -40.38 -22.54 13.90
CA ALA A 25 -39.03 -22.93 13.57
C ALA A 25 -38.32 -21.65 13.11
N THR A 26 -37.51 -21.06 13.99
CA THR A 26 -36.40 -20.22 13.55
C THR A 26 -35.57 -21.10 12.65
N ALA A 27 -35.56 -20.80 11.35
CA ALA A 27 -34.58 -21.37 10.46
C ALA A 27 -33.21 -21.03 11.06
N ASP A 28 -32.53 -22.06 11.56
CA ASP A 28 -31.15 -21.95 11.99
C ASP A 28 -30.36 -21.55 10.73
N THR A 29 -29.95 -20.29 10.64
CA THR A 29 -29.26 -19.72 9.47
C THR A 29 -27.81 -20.23 9.35
N GLY A 30 -27.46 -21.29 10.08
CA GLY A 30 -26.08 -21.74 10.26
C GLY A 30 -25.27 -20.72 11.06
N PRO A 31 -24.02 -21.06 11.41
CA PRO A 31 -23.09 -20.07 11.95
C PRO A 31 -22.93 -18.93 10.93
N GLU A 32 -23.21 -17.70 11.35
CA GLU A 32 -22.99 -16.52 10.53
C GLU A 32 -21.48 -16.36 10.32
N GLY A 33 -21.01 -16.64 9.10
CA GLY A 33 -19.60 -16.54 8.75
C GLY A 33 -19.10 -15.10 8.75
N VAL A 34 -17.79 -14.91 8.86
CA VAL A 34 -17.14 -13.59 8.87
C VAL A 34 -17.66 -12.73 7.71
N PRO A 35 -18.08 -11.47 7.93
CA PRO A 35 -18.54 -10.60 6.85
C PRO A 35 -17.50 -10.43 5.73
N VAL A 36 -17.96 -10.33 4.48
CA VAL A 36 -17.05 -10.00 3.36
C VAL A 36 -16.89 -8.49 3.29
N GLU A 37 -15.66 -8.02 3.43
CA GLU A 37 -15.31 -6.64 3.16
C GLU A 37 -15.29 -6.40 1.64
N ARG A 38 -16.14 -5.47 1.18
CA ARG A 38 -16.42 -5.25 -0.24
C ARG A 38 -15.58 -4.12 -0.79
N SER A 39 -15.19 -4.22 -2.05
CA SER A 39 -14.47 -3.14 -2.76
C SER A 39 -15.24 -2.65 -3.97
N ALA A 40 -15.25 -1.32 -4.19
CA ALA A 40 -15.81 -0.70 -5.39
C ALA A 40 -15.07 -1.10 -6.68
N ARG A 41 -13.82 -1.59 -6.55
CA ARG A 41 -12.97 -2.07 -7.66
C ARG A 41 -12.61 -3.54 -7.52
N ALA A 42 -13.48 -4.32 -6.90
CA ALA A 42 -13.29 -5.75 -6.69
C ALA A 42 -13.02 -6.50 -8.01
N VAL A 43 -12.06 -7.42 -7.97
CA VAL A 43 -11.86 -8.44 -9.00
C VAL A 43 -12.81 -9.60 -8.68
N PRO A 44 -13.84 -9.87 -9.51
CA PRO A 44 -14.89 -10.81 -9.15
C PRO A 44 -14.38 -12.20 -8.79
N GLY A 45 -14.86 -12.72 -7.66
CA GLY A 45 -14.56 -14.07 -7.20
C GLY A 45 -13.17 -14.24 -6.56
N GLN A 46 -12.38 -13.19 -6.42
CA GLN A 46 -11.08 -13.24 -5.75
C GLN A 46 -11.16 -12.62 -4.36
N TYR A 47 -10.56 -13.30 -3.38
CA TYR A 47 -10.62 -12.90 -1.98
C TYR A 47 -9.25 -13.00 -1.32
N ILE A 48 -9.00 -12.12 -0.36
CA ILE A 48 -7.90 -12.17 0.59
C ILE A 48 -8.48 -12.68 1.90
N VAL A 49 -7.94 -13.79 2.41
CA VAL A 49 -8.40 -14.44 3.63
C VAL A 49 -7.31 -14.33 4.68
N THR A 50 -7.65 -13.73 5.82
CA THR A 50 -6.76 -13.62 6.99
C THR A 50 -7.17 -14.66 8.02
N LEU A 51 -6.19 -15.35 8.59
CA LEU A 51 -6.37 -16.44 9.53
C LEU A 51 -5.77 -16.10 10.89
N GLU A 52 -6.25 -16.77 11.94
CA GLU A 52 -5.57 -16.85 13.23
C GLU A 52 -4.18 -17.48 13.06
N PRO A 53 -3.16 -17.02 13.81
CA PRO A 53 -1.79 -17.53 13.71
C PRO A 53 -1.66 -19.06 13.81
N GLU A 54 -2.54 -19.70 14.59
CA GLU A 54 -2.55 -21.13 14.83
C GLU A 54 -3.14 -21.94 13.65
N LEU A 55 -3.96 -21.32 12.80
CA LEU A 55 -4.60 -21.97 11.66
C LEU A 55 -3.70 -21.87 10.43
N SER A 56 -3.11 -23.00 10.02
CA SER A 56 -2.23 -23.05 8.84
C SER A 56 -3.00 -22.81 7.53
N PRO A 57 -2.58 -21.84 6.69
CA PRO A 57 -3.09 -21.65 5.33
C PRO A 57 -3.12 -22.95 4.52
N ASP A 58 -2.06 -23.75 4.58
CA ASP A 58 -1.93 -25.01 3.86
C ASP A 58 -3.00 -26.03 4.25
N THR A 59 -3.41 -26.05 5.51
CA THR A 59 -4.45 -26.96 5.99
C THR A 59 -5.79 -26.59 5.37
N VAL A 60 -6.17 -25.32 5.44
CA VAL A 60 -7.41 -24.79 4.85
C VAL A 60 -7.44 -25.04 3.34
N LEU A 61 -6.36 -24.70 2.63
CA LEU A 61 -6.28 -24.88 1.19
C LEU A 61 -6.40 -26.35 0.77
N LYS A 62 -5.77 -27.29 1.50
CA LYS A 62 -5.85 -28.73 1.20
C LYS A 62 -7.22 -29.32 1.50
N GLU A 63 -7.85 -28.93 2.60
CA GLU A 63 -9.18 -29.41 3.01
C GLU A 63 -10.23 -29.12 1.93
N PHE A 64 -10.19 -27.93 1.35
CA PHE A 64 -11.14 -27.49 0.33
C PHE A 64 -10.65 -27.70 -1.12
N GLY A 65 -9.45 -28.26 -1.32
CA GLY A 65 -8.87 -28.47 -2.65
C GLY A 65 -8.59 -27.17 -3.41
N LEU A 66 -8.40 -26.07 -2.68
CA LEU A 66 -8.20 -24.73 -3.23
C LEU A 66 -6.75 -24.52 -3.65
N ARG A 67 -6.57 -23.72 -4.70
CA ARG A 67 -5.24 -23.29 -5.16
C ARG A 67 -5.09 -21.80 -4.90
N PRO A 68 -4.17 -21.39 -4.01
CA PRO A 68 -3.97 -19.98 -3.74
C PRO A 68 -3.30 -19.30 -4.94
N MET A 69 -3.61 -18.02 -5.14
CA MET A 69 -2.78 -17.11 -5.94
C MET A 69 -1.49 -16.77 -5.18
N PHE A 70 -1.63 -16.50 -3.87
CA PHE A 70 -0.54 -16.18 -2.96
C PHE A 70 -0.82 -16.75 -1.58
N THR A 71 0.24 -17.12 -0.86
CA THR A 71 0.23 -17.39 0.57
C THR A 71 1.14 -16.38 1.26
N TYR A 72 0.73 -15.91 2.43
CA TYR A 72 1.42 -14.86 3.19
C TYR A 72 1.81 -15.41 4.56
N GLY A 73 2.91 -14.89 5.12
CA GLY A 73 3.35 -15.32 6.46
C GLY A 73 4.26 -14.34 7.19
N ASN A 74 4.65 -13.23 6.58
CA ASN A 74 5.53 -12.21 7.17
C ASN A 74 4.79 -10.91 7.47
N VAL A 75 3.79 -10.54 6.66
CA VAL A 75 2.99 -9.31 6.84
C VAL A 75 1.52 -9.56 7.10
N LEU A 76 1.04 -10.74 6.71
CA LEU A 76 -0.33 -11.20 6.91
C LEU A 76 -0.26 -12.72 7.04
N HIS A 77 -1.03 -13.31 7.95
CA HIS A 77 -1.12 -14.77 8.06
C HIS A 77 -2.37 -15.24 7.32
N GLY A 78 -2.20 -15.83 6.13
CA GLY A 78 -3.33 -16.13 5.27
C GLY A 78 -2.98 -16.38 3.82
N PHE A 79 -3.96 -16.18 2.94
CA PHE A 79 -3.80 -16.45 1.51
C PHE A 79 -4.79 -15.64 0.67
N ALA A 80 -4.46 -15.47 -0.61
CA ALA A 80 -5.41 -14.96 -1.60
C ALA A 80 -5.80 -16.07 -2.58
N VAL A 81 -7.08 -16.14 -2.93
CA VAL A 81 -7.66 -17.28 -3.66
C VAL A 81 -8.87 -16.86 -4.49
N THR A 82 -9.20 -17.66 -5.52
CA THR A 82 -10.46 -17.56 -6.24
C THR A 82 -11.48 -18.52 -5.63
N LEU A 83 -12.67 -18.01 -5.27
CA LEU A 83 -13.75 -18.79 -4.67
C LEU A 83 -15.05 -18.63 -5.47
N THR A 84 -15.76 -19.74 -5.65
CA THR A 84 -17.19 -19.73 -5.98
C THR A 84 -18.01 -19.20 -4.80
N ALA A 85 -19.28 -18.86 -5.02
CA ALA A 85 -20.17 -18.43 -3.94
C ALA A 85 -20.29 -19.49 -2.83
N THR A 86 -20.38 -20.77 -3.18
CA THR A 86 -20.47 -21.85 -2.19
C THR A 86 -19.16 -22.01 -1.40
N GLU A 87 -18.01 -21.94 -2.07
CA GLU A 87 -16.71 -22.01 -1.39
C GLU A 87 -16.46 -20.80 -0.50
N LEU A 88 -16.90 -19.60 -0.91
CA LEU A 88 -16.85 -18.41 -0.08
C LEU A 88 -17.65 -18.58 1.21
N GLU A 89 -18.90 -19.04 1.13
CA GLU A 89 -19.70 -19.30 2.33
C GLU A 89 -19.06 -20.36 3.23
N ALA A 90 -18.46 -21.41 2.65
CA ALA A 90 -17.73 -22.41 3.42
C ALA A 90 -16.51 -21.81 4.12
N VAL A 91 -15.64 -21.09 3.40
CA VAL A 91 -14.42 -20.49 3.95
C VAL A 91 -14.72 -19.51 5.08
N ARG A 92 -15.74 -18.66 4.92
CA ARG A 92 -16.12 -17.65 5.92
C ARG A 92 -16.60 -18.24 7.25
N THR A 93 -16.96 -19.52 7.28
CA THR A 93 -17.46 -20.21 8.49
C THR A 93 -16.40 -21.08 9.17
N ILE A 94 -15.18 -21.15 8.62
CA ILE A 94 -14.08 -21.91 9.21
C ILE A 94 -13.66 -21.25 10.54
N PRO A 95 -13.65 -21.98 11.67
CA PRO A 95 -13.08 -21.47 12.91
C PRO A 95 -11.62 -21.08 12.71
N GLY A 96 -11.28 -19.84 13.07
CA GLY A 96 -9.95 -19.27 12.87
C GLY A 96 -9.79 -18.45 11.59
N VAL A 97 -10.83 -18.26 10.78
CA VAL A 97 -10.85 -17.16 9.79
C VAL A 97 -11.18 -15.86 10.50
N LEU A 98 -10.32 -14.86 10.35
CA LEU A 98 -10.44 -13.54 10.99
C LEU A 98 -11.09 -12.50 10.09
N ALA A 99 -10.74 -12.51 8.79
CA ALA A 99 -11.23 -11.56 7.81
C ALA A 99 -11.31 -12.18 6.42
N VAL A 100 -12.30 -11.74 5.64
CA VAL A 100 -12.41 -12.04 4.21
C VAL A 100 -12.69 -10.74 3.48
N GLU A 101 -11.77 -10.34 2.60
CA GLU A 101 -11.86 -9.10 1.83
C GLU A 101 -11.84 -9.42 0.33
N GLU A 102 -12.64 -8.71 -0.47
CA GLU A 102 -12.56 -8.80 -1.94
C GLU A 102 -11.20 -8.29 -2.42
N ASN A 103 -10.47 -9.10 -3.21
CA ASN A 103 -9.29 -8.60 -3.89
C ASN A 103 -9.72 -7.50 -4.87
N ALA A 104 -8.95 -6.41 -4.98
CA ALA A 104 -9.31 -5.26 -5.80
C ALA A 104 -8.17 -4.80 -6.69
N GLU A 105 -8.52 -4.13 -7.79
CA GLU A 105 -7.54 -3.54 -8.70
C GLU A 105 -6.87 -2.31 -8.09
N VAL A 106 -5.56 -2.23 -8.27
CA VAL A 106 -4.73 -1.03 -8.03
C VAL A 106 -4.08 -0.62 -9.35
N ALA A 107 -3.90 0.68 -9.56
CA ALA A 107 -3.24 1.17 -10.75
C ALA A 107 -2.41 2.44 -10.48
N VAL A 108 -1.39 2.63 -11.30
CA VAL A 108 -0.70 3.91 -11.50
C VAL A 108 -0.94 4.37 -12.92
N ASP A 109 -1.00 5.68 -13.12
CA ASP A 109 -1.09 6.23 -14.47
C ASP A 109 0.19 5.96 -15.24
N ALA A 110 0.05 5.60 -16.51
CA ALA A 110 1.20 5.46 -17.37
C ALA A 110 1.95 6.81 -17.46
N PRO A 111 3.29 6.83 -17.42
CA PRO A 111 4.08 8.03 -17.62
C PRO A 111 3.65 8.80 -18.87
N GLY A 112 2.91 9.88 -18.70
CA GLY A 112 2.58 10.82 -19.77
C GLY A 112 3.79 11.70 -20.04
N ALA A 113 4.13 11.95 -21.31
CA ALA A 113 5.19 12.89 -21.63
C ALA A 113 4.78 14.30 -21.20
N GLY A 114 5.25 14.76 -20.04
CA GLY A 114 5.30 16.18 -19.72
C GLY A 114 6.07 16.94 -20.80
N SER A 115 5.75 18.23 -20.97
CA SER A 115 6.42 19.07 -21.96
C SER A 115 7.93 18.99 -21.78
N LEU A 116 8.64 18.54 -22.82
CA LEU A 116 10.07 18.27 -22.76
C LEU A 116 10.83 19.60 -22.60
N PHE A 117 11.27 19.92 -21.38
CA PHE A 117 12.17 21.03 -21.11
C PHE A 117 13.60 20.54 -20.89
N ARG A 118 14.57 21.33 -21.37
CA ARG A 118 16.01 21.11 -21.20
C ARG A 118 16.54 22.22 -20.29
N ALA A 119 16.85 21.93 -19.03
CA ALA A 119 17.44 22.90 -18.09
C ALA A 119 18.32 22.23 -17.01
N PRO A 120 19.33 22.93 -16.45
CA PRO A 120 20.28 22.38 -15.50
C PRO A 120 19.97 22.77 -14.05
N ALA A 121 19.25 21.90 -13.35
CA ALA A 121 19.61 21.18 -12.14
C ALA A 121 19.02 19.78 -12.41
N ALA A 122 19.61 18.68 -11.94
CA ALA A 122 19.17 17.35 -12.43
C ALA A 122 17.64 17.14 -12.27
N THR A 123 17.04 17.76 -11.24
CA THR A 123 15.62 18.14 -11.14
C THR A 123 15.50 19.32 -10.16
N TRP A 124 14.47 20.16 -10.28
CA TRP A 124 14.22 21.23 -9.30
C TRP A 124 13.82 20.69 -7.91
N GLY A 125 13.30 19.45 -7.89
CA GLY A 125 12.82 18.83 -6.66
C GLY A 125 13.94 18.56 -5.65
N THR A 126 15.12 18.14 -6.10
CA THR A 126 16.28 17.94 -5.22
C THR A 126 16.77 19.25 -4.62
N ASP A 127 16.86 20.29 -5.44
CA ASP A 127 17.22 21.66 -5.04
C ASP A 127 16.18 22.24 -4.07
N ARG A 128 14.88 21.97 -4.28
CA ARG A 128 13.88 22.45 -3.32
C ARG A 128 14.04 21.84 -1.93
N ILE A 129 14.48 20.59 -1.81
CA ILE A 129 14.48 19.88 -0.53
C ILE A 129 15.76 20.09 0.29
N ASP A 130 16.84 20.67 -0.25
CA ASP A 130 18.05 20.97 0.55
C ASP A 130 18.18 22.45 0.95
N GLN A 131 17.22 23.29 0.57
CA GLN A 131 17.08 24.66 1.04
C GLN A 131 15.70 24.94 1.67
N ARG A 132 15.60 25.98 2.51
CA ARG A 132 14.34 26.33 3.20
C ARG A 132 13.47 27.32 2.43
N ALA A 133 14.06 28.34 1.81
CA ALA A 133 13.34 29.47 1.24
C ALA A 133 13.60 29.59 -0.26
N LEU A 134 12.59 29.99 -1.04
CA LEU A 134 12.75 30.42 -2.44
C LEU A 134 13.44 31.80 -2.52
N PRO A 135 14.07 32.16 -3.66
CA PRO A 135 14.22 31.38 -4.89
C PRO A 135 15.24 30.24 -4.77
N LEU A 136 15.11 29.25 -5.66
CA LEU A 136 16.05 28.13 -5.79
C LEU A 136 17.44 28.60 -6.25
N ASP A 137 18.48 27.90 -5.81
CA ASP A 137 19.88 28.23 -6.13
C ASP A 137 20.52 27.31 -7.18
N ASP A 138 19.74 26.37 -7.73
CA ASP A 138 20.14 25.39 -8.75
C ASP A 138 21.26 24.44 -8.28
N THR A 139 21.44 24.28 -6.97
CA THR A 139 22.39 23.36 -6.33
C THR A 139 21.64 22.29 -5.54
N TYR A 140 22.25 21.12 -5.40
CA TYR A 140 21.80 20.09 -4.45
C TYR A 140 23.00 19.56 -3.70
N THR A 141 23.01 19.72 -2.39
CA THR A 141 24.12 19.38 -1.52
C THR A 141 23.65 18.50 -0.37
N THR A 142 24.28 17.33 -0.26
CA THR A 142 24.17 16.45 0.90
C THR A 142 25.53 15.95 1.33
N THR A 143 25.67 15.60 2.62
CA THR A 143 26.89 15.00 3.20
C THR A 143 26.86 13.47 3.18
N ALA A 144 25.66 12.88 3.16
CA ALA A 144 25.35 11.49 2.97
C ALA A 144 24.93 11.21 1.52
N THR A 145 24.99 9.94 1.14
CA THR A 145 24.61 9.46 -0.20
C THR A 145 23.55 8.36 -0.16
N GLY A 146 23.21 7.83 1.02
CA GLY A 146 22.42 6.62 1.19
C GLY A 146 23.22 5.33 1.05
N ASP A 147 24.56 5.41 1.06
CA ASP A 147 25.43 4.22 0.96
C ASP A 147 25.14 3.22 2.08
N GLY A 148 25.14 1.93 1.75
CA GLY A 148 24.80 0.85 2.67
C GLY A 148 23.29 0.72 3.02
N VAL A 149 22.43 1.58 2.48
CA VAL A 149 20.97 1.51 2.69
C VAL A 149 20.28 0.84 1.50
N LYS A 150 19.36 -0.09 1.78
CA LYS A 150 18.44 -0.65 0.80
C LYS A 150 17.18 0.20 0.68
N VAL A 151 16.77 0.55 -0.54
CA VAL A 151 15.45 1.13 -0.79
C VAL A 151 14.64 0.19 -1.66
N TYR A 152 13.60 -0.41 -1.09
CA TYR A 152 12.66 -1.25 -1.83
C TYR A 152 11.72 -0.35 -2.65
N VAL A 153 11.64 -0.59 -3.96
CA VAL A 153 10.75 0.13 -4.87
C VAL A 153 9.61 -0.82 -5.26
N VAL A 154 8.46 -0.66 -4.61
CA VAL A 154 7.26 -1.47 -4.85
C VAL A 154 6.44 -0.80 -5.96
N ASP A 155 6.59 -1.28 -7.20
CA ASP A 155 6.10 -0.57 -8.40
C ASP A 155 5.97 -1.49 -9.64
N THR A 156 6.16 -0.96 -10.85
CA THR A 156 6.13 -1.67 -12.14
C THR A 156 7.42 -2.42 -12.49
N GLY A 157 8.42 -2.37 -11.61
CA GLY A 157 9.78 -2.87 -11.82
C GLY A 157 10.80 -1.74 -11.99
N ILE A 158 12.06 -2.08 -12.25
CA ILE A 158 13.12 -1.08 -12.54
C ILE A 158 13.87 -1.48 -13.82
N ASP A 159 14.15 -0.53 -14.70
CA ASP A 159 15.11 -0.69 -15.80
C ASP A 159 16.55 -0.66 -15.27
N ALA A 160 17.04 -1.79 -14.77
CA ALA A 160 18.37 -1.91 -14.18
C ALA A 160 19.52 -1.48 -15.11
N ALA A 161 19.31 -1.52 -16.43
CA ALA A 161 20.33 -1.14 -17.41
C ALA A 161 20.40 0.39 -17.63
N HIS A 162 19.50 1.17 -17.03
CA HIS A 162 19.50 2.62 -17.18
C HIS A 162 20.77 3.25 -16.58
N SER A 163 21.35 4.22 -17.29
CA SER A 163 22.62 4.85 -16.90
C SER A 163 22.59 5.58 -15.55
N GLU A 164 21.40 5.89 -15.04
CA GLU A 164 21.21 6.48 -13.71
C GLU A 164 21.68 5.54 -12.59
N PHE A 165 21.58 4.22 -12.78
CA PHE A 165 21.69 3.25 -11.70
C PHE A 165 23.05 2.57 -11.59
N GLY A 166 23.71 2.28 -12.72
CA GLY A 166 24.88 1.40 -12.72
C GLY A 166 24.55 0.04 -12.10
N ASP A 167 25.37 -0.45 -11.18
CA ASP A 167 25.18 -1.77 -10.54
C ASP A 167 24.31 -1.73 -9.27
N ARG A 168 23.67 -0.60 -8.97
CA ARG A 168 22.95 -0.40 -7.69
C ARG A 168 21.52 -0.94 -7.68
N VAL A 169 20.99 -1.38 -8.81
CA VAL A 169 19.68 -2.04 -8.87
C VAL A 169 19.84 -3.53 -8.61
N VAL A 170 19.20 -3.99 -7.54
CA VAL A 170 19.09 -5.39 -7.17
C VAL A 170 17.68 -5.87 -7.50
N LYS A 171 17.61 -7.00 -8.20
CA LYS A 171 16.33 -7.66 -8.46
C LYS A 171 15.77 -8.25 -7.17
N GLY A 172 14.54 -7.89 -6.82
CA GLY A 172 13.80 -8.45 -5.68
C GLY A 172 12.75 -9.48 -6.11
N TYR A 173 11.49 -9.06 -6.10
CA TYR A 173 10.31 -9.91 -6.28
C TYR A 173 9.45 -9.46 -7.47
N ASP A 174 8.66 -10.37 -8.03
CA ASP A 174 7.72 -10.10 -9.12
C ASP A 174 6.43 -10.91 -8.89
N SER A 175 5.37 -10.22 -8.47
CA SER A 175 4.05 -10.82 -8.26
C SER A 175 3.19 -10.87 -9.53
N VAL A 176 3.61 -10.20 -10.61
CA VAL A 176 2.88 -10.15 -11.88
C VAL A 176 3.04 -11.47 -12.63
N GLY A 177 4.22 -12.08 -12.55
CA GLY A 177 4.44 -13.45 -13.02
C GLY A 177 4.38 -13.62 -14.55
N ASP A 178 4.60 -12.55 -15.31
CA ASP A 178 4.56 -12.54 -16.78
C ASP A 178 5.91 -12.88 -17.44
N GLY A 179 6.89 -13.34 -16.65
CA GLY A 179 8.22 -13.73 -17.12
C GLY A 179 9.22 -12.58 -17.31
N ARG A 180 8.87 -11.35 -16.92
CA ARG A 180 9.79 -10.20 -16.96
C ARG A 180 10.72 -10.09 -15.75
N ASP A 181 10.42 -10.83 -14.69
CA ASP A 181 11.37 -11.10 -13.61
C ASP A 181 11.86 -9.83 -12.90
N GLY A 182 10.94 -8.89 -12.63
CA GLY A 182 11.21 -7.61 -11.98
C GLY A 182 11.59 -6.46 -12.91
N GLN A 183 11.80 -6.73 -14.22
CA GLN A 183 12.13 -5.69 -15.19
C GLN A 183 10.94 -4.78 -15.48
N ASP A 184 11.18 -3.47 -15.48
CA ASP A 184 10.16 -2.49 -15.81
C ASP A 184 9.73 -2.58 -17.28
N CYS A 185 8.45 -2.30 -17.51
CA CYS A 185 7.85 -2.21 -18.83
C CYS A 185 6.78 -1.12 -18.96
N ASN A 186 6.59 -0.34 -17.89
CA ASN A 186 5.69 0.80 -17.85
C ASN A 186 6.48 2.11 -17.80
N GLY A 187 7.56 2.14 -17.02
CA GLY A 187 8.45 3.28 -16.84
C GLY A 187 8.21 4.09 -15.57
N HIS A 188 7.08 3.87 -14.89
CA HIS A 188 6.77 4.49 -13.61
C HIS A 188 7.79 4.10 -12.53
N GLY A 189 8.02 2.79 -12.37
CA GLY A 189 8.98 2.25 -11.40
C GLY A 189 10.42 2.72 -11.66
N THR A 190 10.84 2.79 -12.92
CA THR A 190 12.15 3.36 -13.31
C THR A 190 12.26 4.84 -12.91
N HIS A 191 11.20 5.62 -13.12
CA HIS A 191 11.21 7.05 -12.80
C HIS A 191 11.31 7.29 -11.29
N VAL A 192 10.48 6.61 -10.49
CA VAL A 192 10.54 6.76 -9.02
C VAL A 192 11.86 6.24 -8.45
N ALA A 193 12.39 5.14 -8.97
CA ALA A 193 13.72 4.64 -8.60
C ALA A 193 14.83 5.65 -8.93
N GLY A 194 14.71 6.36 -10.06
CA GLY A 194 15.60 7.47 -10.43
C GLY A 194 15.52 8.64 -9.45
N THR A 195 14.32 8.98 -8.95
CA THR A 195 14.16 10.06 -7.97
C THR A 195 14.70 9.66 -6.61
N VAL A 196 14.55 8.40 -6.19
CA VAL A 196 15.19 7.89 -4.97
C VAL A 196 16.71 7.97 -5.09
N GLY A 197 17.29 7.37 -6.13
CA GLY A 197 18.72 7.05 -6.15
C GLY A 197 19.40 7.11 -7.51
N GLY A 198 18.88 7.82 -8.50
CA GLY A 198 19.62 8.09 -9.73
C GLY A 198 20.92 8.86 -9.48
N SER A 199 21.98 8.56 -10.22
CA SER A 199 23.27 9.26 -10.10
C SER A 199 23.20 10.75 -10.48
N ALA A 200 22.31 11.11 -11.41
CA ALA A 200 22.03 12.51 -11.74
C ALA A 200 20.82 13.01 -10.96
N SER A 201 19.65 12.39 -11.13
CA SER A 201 18.34 12.87 -10.65
C SER A 201 17.98 12.48 -9.21
N GLY A 202 18.74 11.60 -8.57
CA GLY A 202 18.37 11.02 -7.28
C GLY A 202 18.76 11.85 -6.06
N VAL A 203 17.97 11.67 -5.00
CA VAL A 203 18.22 12.21 -3.65
C VAL A 203 19.35 11.43 -2.95
N ALA A 204 19.24 10.10 -2.88
CA ALA A 204 20.18 9.18 -2.24
C ALA A 204 21.01 8.41 -3.29
N LYS A 205 21.99 9.10 -3.88
CA LYS A 205 22.76 8.64 -5.06
C LYS A 205 23.61 7.38 -4.84
N GLY A 206 23.87 7.01 -3.60
CA GLY A 206 24.62 5.81 -3.18
C GLY A 206 23.74 4.64 -2.72
N ALA A 207 22.42 4.83 -2.61
CA ALA A 207 21.53 3.76 -2.15
C ALA A 207 21.46 2.58 -3.12
N SER A 208 21.25 1.39 -2.56
CA SER A 208 20.92 0.16 -3.30
C SER A 208 19.41 0.11 -3.53
N LEU A 209 18.97 0.01 -4.78
CA LEU A 209 17.57 0.02 -5.18
C LEU A 209 17.10 -1.41 -5.40
N VAL A 210 16.11 -1.88 -4.63
CA VAL A 210 15.58 -3.24 -4.75
C VAL A 210 14.24 -3.22 -5.46
N GLY A 211 14.19 -3.74 -6.69
CA GLY A 211 12.96 -3.77 -7.49
C GLY A 211 11.97 -4.81 -7.00
N VAL A 212 10.78 -4.37 -6.58
CA VAL A 212 9.65 -5.22 -6.16
C VAL A 212 8.47 -4.94 -7.10
N ARG A 213 8.33 -5.77 -8.12
CA ARG A 213 7.35 -5.58 -9.19
C ARG A 213 5.99 -6.15 -8.82
N VAL A 214 5.01 -5.28 -8.62
CA VAL A 214 3.62 -5.63 -8.28
C VAL A 214 2.60 -5.09 -9.29
N LEU A 215 3.05 -4.24 -10.21
CA LEU A 215 2.25 -3.68 -11.29
C LEU A 215 2.77 -4.13 -12.66
N ASN A 216 1.85 -4.43 -13.58
CA ASN A 216 2.18 -4.89 -14.92
C ASN A 216 2.54 -3.72 -15.87
N CYS A 217 2.73 -4.01 -17.16
CA CYS A 217 3.13 -3.00 -18.14
C CYS A 217 2.08 -1.90 -18.38
N GLN A 218 0.82 -2.17 -18.08
CA GLN A 218 -0.26 -1.19 -18.10
C GLN A 218 -0.37 -0.40 -16.79
N GLY A 219 0.58 -0.57 -15.85
CA GLY A 219 0.54 0.07 -14.55
C GLY A 219 -0.52 -0.51 -13.61
N ARG A 220 -0.99 -1.75 -13.86
CA ARG A 220 -2.10 -2.37 -13.09
C ARG A 220 -1.64 -3.56 -12.27
N GLY A 221 -2.21 -3.72 -11.09
CA GLY A 221 -2.02 -4.88 -10.22
C GLY A 221 -3.27 -5.16 -9.39
N THR A 222 -3.10 -5.97 -8.36
CA THR A 222 -4.17 -6.24 -7.38
C THR A 222 -3.63 -6.14 -5.96
N TRP A 223 -4.51 -5.88 -4.99
CA TRP A 223 -4.11 -5.85 -3.58
C TRP A 223 -3.47 -7.15 -3.10
N ALA A 224 -3.94 -8.30 -3.58
CA ALA A 224 -3.28 -9.58 -3.30
C ALA A 224 -1.81 -9.60 -3.78
N GLY A 225 -1.52 -9.09 -4.98
CA GLY A 225 -0.15 -9.02 -5.50
C GLY A 225 0.72 -7.99 -4.75
N VAL A 226 0.14 -6.86 -4.35
CA VAL A 226 0.83 -5.85 -3.54
C VAL A 226 1.20 -6.40 -2.16
N ILE A 227 0.26 -7.08 -1.48
CA ILE A 227 0.52 -7.74 -0.20
C ILE A 227 1.61 -8.80 -0.35
N ALA A 228 1.63 -9.56 -1.44
CA ALA A 228 2.73 -10.50 -1.71
C ALA A 228 4.09 -9.79 -1.85
N GLY A 229 4.13 -8.60 -2.44
CA GLY A 229 5.30 -7.74 -2.49
C GLY A 229 5.76 -7.28 -1.11
N PHE A 230 4.84 -6.79 -0.27
CA PHE A 230 5.12 -6.40 1.11
C PHE A 230 5.60 -7.59 1.96
N ASP A 231 4.97 -8.76 1.80
CA ASP A 231 5.38 -10.00 2.48
C ASP A 231 6.83 -10.36 2.15
N TRP A 232 7.20 -10.26 0.87
CA TRP A 232 8.56 -10.50 0.43
C TRP A 232 9.54 -9.46 0.98
N VAL A 233 9.17 -8.17 1.03
CA VAL A 233 10.03 -7.12 1.62
C VAL A 233 10.30 -7.39 3.09
N ALA A 234 9.26 -7.68 3.89
CA ALA A 234 9.43 -7.99 5.31
C ALA A 234 10.36 -9.20 5.51
N LYS A 235 10.21 -10.23 4.66
CA LYS A 235 11.09 -11.41 4.67
C LYS A 235 12.54 -11.08 4.30
N ASP A 236 12.77 -10.31 3.23
CA ASP A 236 14.13 -9.93 2.80
C ASP A 236 14.81 -9.04 3.85
N ALA A 237 14.07 -8.09 4.43
CA ALA A 237 14.57 -7.21 5.48
C ALA A 237 15.00 -8.02 6.72
N ALA A 238 14.16 -8.96 7.17
CA ALA A 238 14.49 -9.85 8.27
C ALA A 238 15.74 -10.70 7.98
N ALA A 239 15.88 -11.20 6.74
CA ALA A 239 17.05 -11.97 6.32
C ALA A 239 18.32 -11.10 6.18
N ALA A 240 18.18 -9.81 5.88
CA ALA A 240 19.28 -8.86 5.73
C ALA A 240 19.83 -8.35 7.07
N GLY A 241 19.23 -8.76 8.21
CA GLY A 241 19.71 -8.44 9.55
C GLY A 241 19.64 -6.94 9.84
N SER A 242 20.76 -6.36 10.31
CA SER A 242 20.84 -4.94 10.65
C SER A 242 21.09 -4.01 9.46
N THR A 243 20.91 -4.49 8.21
CA THR A 243 21.04 -3.63 7.03
C THR A 243 19.91 -2.60 7.04
N PRO A 244 20.20 -1.28 7.07
CA PRO A 244 19.17 -0.27 7.09
C PRO A 244 18.35 -0.31 5.79
N ALA A 245 17.04 -0.15 5.92
CA ALA A 245 16.14 -0.14 4.78
C ALA A 245 14.97 0.84 4.90
N VAL A 246 14.49 1.26 3.73
CA VAL A 246 13.28 2.07 3.51
C VAL A 246 12.50 1.44 2.36
N LEU A 247 11.19 1.60 2.34
CA LEU A 247 10.32 1.18 1.24
C LEU A 247 9.69 2.43 0.62
N ASN A 248 9.70 2.52 -0.70
CA ASN A 248 8.86 3.45 -1.46
C ASN A 248 7.77 2.66 -2.19
N ALA A 249 6.50 2.97 -1.92
CA ALA A 249 5.35 2.48 -2.66
C ALA A 249 4.59 3.67 -3.28
N SER A 250 4.92 3.97 -4.53
CA SER A 250 4.28 5.03 -5.31
C SER A 250 3.01 4.53 -6.01
N LEU A 251 2.13 3.87 -5.25
CA LEU A 251 0.87 3.30 -5.72
C LEU A 251 -0.22 3.52 -4.68
N GLY A 252 -1.48 3.48 -5.10
CA GLY A 252 -2.61 3.66 -4.20
C GLY A 252 -3.93 3.32 -4.86
N GLY A 253 -4.97 3.18 -4.04
CA GLY A 253 -6.32 2.90 -4.52
C GLY A 253 -7.33 2.87 -3.38
N ALA A 254 -8.49 2.27 -3.64
CA ALA A 254 -9.56 2.14 -2.67
C ALA A 254 -9.07 1.47 -1.37
N ARG A 255 -9.56 1.98 -0.23
CA ARG A 255 -9.25 1.48 1.11
C ARG A 255 -9.32 -0.05 1.20
N SER A 256 -8.33 -0.64 1.85
CA SER A 256 -8.19 -2.09 2.04
C SER A 256 -7.50 -2.35 3.37
N ARG A 257 -8.22 -2.94 4.32
CA ARG A 257 -7.67 -3.23 5.66
C ARG A 257 -6.54 -4.24 5.58
N ALA A 258 -6.64 -5.23 4.69
CA ALA A 258 -5.58 -6.20 4.47
C ALA A 258 -4.29 -5.55 3.96
N VAL A 259 -4.38 -4.52 3.11
CA VAL A 259 -3.21 -3.78 2.61
C VAL A 259 -2.60 -2.90 3.69
N ASP A 260 -3.43 -2.22 4.49
CA ASP A 260 -2.96 -1.37 5.59
C ASP A 260 -2.22 -2.19 6.64
N ALA A 261 -2.84 -3.29 7.10
CA ALA A 261 -2.20 -4.21 8.05
C ALA A 261 -0.89 -4.79 7.48
N ALA A 262 -0.84 -5.08 6.18
CA ALA A 262 0.36 -5.62 5.55
C ALA A 262 1.50 -4.59 5.49
N VAL A 263 1.22 -3.32 5.18
CA VAL A 263 2.26 -2.27 5.14
C VAL A 263 2.69 -1.85 6.54
N GLU A 264 1.77 -1.85 7.51
CA GLU A 264 2.07 -1.68 8.95
C GLU A 264 3.04 -2.76 9.43
N ALA A 265 2.82 -4.02 9.06
CA ALA A 265 3.73 -5.11 9.40
C ALA A 265 5.12 -4.97 8.74
N VAL A 266 5.24 -4.28 7.59
CA VAL A 266 6.56 -3.92 7.02
C VAL A 266 7.26 -2.89 7.90
N ALA A 267 6.52 -1.91 8.45
CA ALA A 267 7.07 -0.97 9.44
C ALA A 267 7.52 -1.69 10.71
N ASP A 268 6.73 -2.64 11.23
CA ASP A 268 7.10 -3.45 12.39
C ASP A 268 8.34 -4.32 12.14
N ALA A 269 8.57 -4.73 10.88
CA ALA A 269 9.80 -5.41 10.45
C ALA A 269 11.04 -4.48 10.35
N GLY A 270 10.90 -3.19 10.69
CA GLY A 270 12.00 -2.23 10.78
C GLY A 270 12.26 -1.43 9.49
N VAL A 271 11.40 -1.58 8.47
CA VAL A 271 11.50 -0.88 7.19
C VAL A 271 10.47 0.24 7.15
N LEU A 272 10.88 1.51 7.07
CA LEU A 272 9.93 2.62 6.98
C LEU A 272 9.20 2.60 5.62
N PRO A 273 7.85 2.47 5.59
CA PRO A 273 7.08 2.63 4.37
C PRO A 273 6.84 4.12 4.08
N VAL A 274 7.25 4.56 2.91
CA VAL A 274 6.96 5.89 2.36
C VAL A 274 6.02 5.69 1.18
N VAL A 275 4.85 6.31 1.25
CA VAL A 275 3.74 6.03 0.33
C VAL A 275 3.18 7.30 -0.27
N ALA A 276 2.65 7.19 -1.50
CA ALA A 276 1.96 8.28 -2.17
C ALA A 276 0.59 8.55 -1.53
N ALA A 277 0.22 9.83 -1.34
CA ALA A 277 -1.10 10.20 -0.84
C ALA A 277 -2.26 9.88 -1.81
N GLY A 278 -1.98 9.88 -3.12
CA GLY A 278 -2.95 9.69 -4.19
C GLY A 278 -3.18 10.98 -5.00
N ASN A 279 -3.79 10.84 -6.18
CA ASN A 279 -3.83 11.91 -7.19
C ASN A 279 -5.27 12.33 -7.56
N ASP A 280 -6.20 12.24 -6.61
CA ASP A 280 -7.65 12.38 -6.85
C ASP A 280 -8.26 13.68 -6.28
N ASP A 281 -7.45 14.58 -5.72
CA ASP A 281 -7.92 15.79 -4.99
C ASP A 281 -8.96 15.42 -3.91
N SER A 282 -8.64 14.39 -3.12
CA SER A 282 -9.53 13.79 -2.11
C SER A 282 -8.81 13.59 -0.77
N ASP A 283 -9.57 13.22 0.26
CA ASP A 283 -8.99 12.88 1.56
C ASP A 283 -8.14 11.60 1.45
N ALA A 284 -6.84 11.72 1.71
CA ALA A 284 -5.89 10.60 1.71
C ALA A 284 -6.30 9.48 2.69
N CYS A 285 -7.11 9.81 3.70
CA CYS A 285 -7.61 8.84 4.65
C CYS A 285 -8.60 7.82 4.04
N ASP A 286 -9.17 8.10 2.87
CA ASP A 286 -10.09 7.20 2.17
C ASP A 286 -9.36 6.16 1.28
N GLY A 287 -8.02 6.22 1.22
CA GLY A 287 -7.20 5.37 0.38
C GLY A 287 -6.26 4.44 1.15
N SER A 288 -5.79 3.39 0.48
CA SER A 288 -4.71 2.52 0.97
C SER A 288 -3.55 2.51 -0.04
N PRO A 289 -2.28 2.42 0.42
CA PRO A 289 -1.84 2.38 1.82
C PRO A 289 -1.78 3.75 2.53
N ALA A 290 -2.27 4.82 1.91
CA ALA A 290 -2.11 6.20 2.40
C ALA A 290 -2.67 6.48 3.80
N ALA A 291 -3.68 5.73 4.27
CA ALA A 291 -4.22 5.88 5.62
C ALA A 291 -3.81 4.75 6.59
N ALA A 292 -2.83 3.92 6.23
CA ALA A 292 -2.27 2.95 7.15
C ALA A 292 -1.49 3.65 8.28
N ASP A 293 -1.42 3.05 9.46
CA ASP A 293 -0.55 3.54 10.51
C ASP A 293 0.92 3.21 10.22
N GLY A 294 1.86 3.93 10.84
CA GLY A 294 3.30 3.62 10.72
C GLY A 294 3.92 3.88 9.34
N VAL A 295 3.17 4.48 8.41
CA VAL A 295 3.67 4.93 7.10
C VAL A 295 3.92 6.45 7.10
N VAL A 296 4.75 6.91 6.17
CA VAL A 296 4.87 8.33 5.83
C VAL A 296 4.16 8.58 4.51
N THR A 297 2.99 9.19 4.58
CA THR A 297 2.16 9.50 3.41
C THR A 297 2.50 10.87 2.87
N VAL A 298 2.81 10.92 1.57
CA VAL A 298 3.45 12.08 0.94
C VAL A 298 2.52 12.76 -0.05
N GLY A 299 2.16 14.01 0.24
CA GLY A 299 1.47 14.92 -0.68
C GLY A 299 2.43 15.56 -1.69
N ALA A 300 1.88 16.13 -2.77
CA ALA A 300 2.67 16.72 -3.85
C ALA A 300 2.61 18.26 -3.86
N SER A 301 3.78 18.89 -3.99
CA SER A 301 3.89 20.34 -4.21
C SER A 301 4.51 20.68 -5.58
N ASP A 302 4.29 21.91 -6.03
CA ASP A 302 4.94 22.50 -7.20
C ASP A 302 6.14 23.39 -6.85
N ARG A 303 6.83 23.90 -7.88
CA ARG A 303 8.04 24.74 -7.73
C ARG A 303 7.78 26.10 -7.07
N GLN A 304 6.52 26.45 -6.78
CA GLN A 304 6.14 27.67 -6.06
C GLN A 304 5.64 27.38 -4.63
N ASP A 305 5.92 26.18 -4.10
CA ASP A 305 5.43 25.72 -2.79
C ASP A 305 3.91 25.77 -2.69
N ARG A 306 3.21 25.43 -3.78
CA ARG A 306 1.76 25.20 -3.76
C ARG A 306 1.48 23.71 -3.75
N GLU A 307 0.49 23.28 -2.99
CA GLU A 307 -0.11 21.95 -3.19
C GLU A 307 -0.57 21.83 -4.65
N THR A 308 -0.25 20.70 -5.29
CA THR A 308 -0.69 20.45 -6.66
C THR A 308 -2.19 20.14 -6.68
N SER A 309 -2.89 20.57 -7.72
CA SER A 309 -4.35 20.39 -7.83
C SER A 309 -4.82 18.93 -7.99
N PHE A 310 -3.88 17.98 -7.99
CA PHE A 310 -4.19 16.55 -8.02
C PHE A 310 -3.88 15.89 -6.68
N SER A 311 -3.06 16.49 -5.80
CA SER A 311 -2.65 15.83 -4.57
C SER A 311 -3.87 15.51 -3.72
N ASN A 312 -3.94 14.29 -3.20
CA ASN A 312 -4.78 14.04 -2.04
C ASN A 312 -4.24 14.81 -0.83
N TRP A 313 -5.14 15.13 0.09
CA TRP A 313 -4.93 16.01 1.23
C TRP A 313 -5.50 15.39 2.52
N GLY A 314 -5.42 16.09 3.64
CA GLY A 314 -6.05 15.70 4.89
C GLY A 314 -5.08 15.15 5.94
N SER A 315 -5.63 14.69 7.06
CA SER A 315 -4.86 14.35 8.26
C SER A 315 -3.96 13.13 8.11
N CYS A 316 -4.20 12.29 7.10
CA CYS A 316 -3.35 11.13 6.82
C CYS A 316 -2.09 11.51 6.03
N VAL A 317 -2.02 12.71 5.44
CA VAL A 317 -0.77 13.23 4.86
C VAL A 317 0.18 13.59 5.99
N SER A 318 1.41 13.09 5.94
CA SER A 318 2.45 13.36 6.95
C SER A 318 3.25 14.62 6.62
N LEU A 319 3.57 14.81 5.33
CA LEU A 319 4.28 15.97 4.79
C LEU A 319 4.12 16.02 3.26
N TYR A 320 4.56 17.12 2.66
CA TYR A 320 4.60 17.31 1.21
C TYR A 320 6.02 17.26 0.68
N ALA A 321 6.18 16.86 -0.58
CA ALA A 321 7.44 16.92 -1.30
C ALA A 321 7.20 17.31 -2.77
N PRO A 322 8.26 17.73 -3.50
CA PRO A 322 8.16 18.05 -4.92
C PRO A 322 7.52 16.94 -5.75
N GLY A 323 6.36 17.21 -6.34
CA GLY A 323 5.58 16.22 -7.11
C GLY A 323 5.13 16.68 -8.48
N ALA A 324 5.35 17.95 -8.86
CA ALA A 324 5.05 18.46 -10.19
C ALA A 324 6.29 18.61 -11.08
N ASP A 325 6.20 18.24 -12.35
CA ASP A 325 7.27 18.36 -13.36
C ASP A 325 8.64 17.84 -12.87
N ILE A 326 8.61 16.68 -12.20
CA ILE A 326 9.81 16.05 -11.63
C ILE A 326 10.55 15.29 -12.72
N VAL A 327 11.76 15.75 -13.04
CA VAL A 327 12.65 15.12 -14.02
C VAL A 327 13.37 13.94 -13.38
N SER A 328 13.25 12.76 -13.97
CA SER A 328 13.96 11.55 -13.52
C SER A 328 14.16 10.57 -14.68
N ALA A 329 14.74 9.41 -14.37
CA ALA A 329 15.04 8.32 -15.29
C ALA A 329 13.83 7.93 -16.16
N LYS A 330 14.06 7.80 -17.47
CA LYS A 330 13.06 7.32 -18.42
C LYS A 330 13.39 5.89 -18.83
N LEU A 331 12.38 5.01 -18.81
CA LEU A 331 12.51 3.65 -19.33
C LEU A 331 13.17 3.62 -20.73
N GLY A 332 14.20 2.80 -20.89
CA GLY A 332 14.95 2.67 -22.14
C GLY A 332 15.96 3.79 -22.42
N GLY A 333 16.15 4.73 -21.49
CA GLY A 333 17.20 5.74 -21.53
C GLY A 333 16.70 7.19 -21.53
N GLY A 334 17.55 8.06 -20.98
CA GLY A 334 17.31 9.51 -20.91
C GLY A 334 16.47 9.90 -19.69
N THR A 335 15.80 11.04 -19.77
CA THR A 335 14.96 11.54 -18.68
C THR A 335 13.58 11.95 -19.16
N VAL A 336 12.62 12.00 -18.24
CA VAL A 336 11.25 12.48 -18.48
C VAL A 336 10.74 13.22 -17.24
N ALA A 337 9.95 14.27 -17.46
CA ALA A 337 9.23 14.98 -16.41
C ALA A 337 7.86 14.34 -16.19
N LEU A 338 7.56 13.95 -14.94
CA LEU A 338 6.27 13.39 -14.54
C LEU A 338 5.67 14.17 -13.36
N ASN A 339 4.36 14.01 -13.19
CA ASN A 339 3.57 14.62 -12.13
C ASN A 339 2.90 13.52 -11.31
N GLY A 340 2.85 13.70 -9.99
CA GLY A 340 2.10 12.84 -9.08
C GLY A 340 2.66 12.85 -7.67
N THR A 341 1.84 12.46 -6.69
CA THR A 341 2.33 12.08 -5.35
C THR A 341 3.29 10.90 -5.44
N SER A 342 3.18 10.10 -6.50
CA SER A 342 4.15 9.08 -6.90
C SER A 342 5.55 9.62 -7.16
N MET A 343 5.70 10.88 -7.57
CA MET A 343 6.98 11.56 -7.75
C MET A 343 7.43 12.32 -6.48
N ALA A 344 6.49 12.68 -5.61
CA ALA A 344 6.79 13.28 -4.31
C ALA A 344 7.35 12.24 -3.31
N SER A 345 6.67 11.09 -3.17
CA SER A 345 7.06 9.97 -2.30
C SER A 345 8.55 9.56 -2.40
N PRO A 346 9.13 9.35 -3.59
CA PRO A 346 10.52 8.92 -3.71
C PRO A 346 11.55 9.98 -3.25
N HIS A 347 11.19 11.27 -3.21
CA HIS A 347 12.07 12.27 -2.59
C HIS A 347 12.21 12.00 -1.08
N VAL A 348 11.09 11.72 -0.41
CA VAL A 348 11.05 11.43 1.03
C VAL A 348 11.76 10.11 1.33
N ALA A 349 11.55 9.08 0.51
CA ALA A 349 12.26 7.81 0.65
C ALA A 349 13.78 7.98 0.47
N GLY A 350 14.21 8.84 -0.46
CA GLY A 350 15.61 9.23 -0.61
C GLY A 350 16.17 9.91 0.62
N VAL A 351 15.49 10.92 1.18
CA VAL A 351 15.95 11.61 2.40
C VAL A 351 15.98 10.66 3.60
N ALA A 352 14.99 9.77 3.72
CA ALA A 352 14.99 8.71 4.73
C ALA A 352 16.21 7.78 4.59
N ALA A 353 16.63 7.47 3.36
CA ALA A 353 17.83 6.69 3.12
C ALA A 353 19.12 7.45 3.49
N LEU A 354 19.20 8.76 3.21
CA LEU A 354 20.31 9.59 3.70
C LEU A 354 20.41 9.52 5.23
N TYR A 355 19.29 9.70 5.92
CA TYR A 355 19.24 9.66 7.39
C TYR A 355 19.63 8.29 7.95
N LYS A 356 19.14 7.21 7.33
CA LYS A 356 19.45 5.83 7.72
C LYS A 356 20.93 5.46 7.49
N GLN A 357 21.64 6.09 6.57
CA GLN A 357 23.09 5.89 6.43
C GLN A 357 23.82 6.34 7.70
N GLU A 358 23.45 7.50 8.25
CA GLU A 358 24.06 8.03 9.47
C GLU A 358 23.50 7.38 10.74
N ASN A 359 22.25 6.93 10.69
CA ASN A 359 21.51 6.35 11.81
C ASN A 359 20.97 4.95 11.47
N PRO A 360 21.85 3.95 11.23
CA PRO A 360 21.44 2.65 10.68
C PRO A 360 20.48 1.88 11.59
N SER A 361 20.51 2.13 12.90
CA SER A 361 19.61 1.49 13.88
C SER A 361 18.34 2.29 14.18
N ALA A 362 18.12 3.45 13.55
CA ALA A 362 16.90 4.23 13.79
C ALA A 362 15.66 3.40 13.43
N THR A 363 14.65 3.37 14.30
CA THR A 363 13.39 2.68 14.00
C THR A 363 12.58 3.46 12.96
N PRO A 364 11.63 2.83 12.25
CA PRO A 364 10.74 3.55 11.34
C PRO A 364 10.07 4.77 11.98
N ALA A 365 9.56 4.64 13.21
CA ALA A 365 8.98 5.76 13.96
C ALA A 365 9.99 6.90 14.21
N ALA A 366 11.25 6.58 14.52
CA ALA A 366 12.28 7.59 14.72
C ALA A 366 12.62 8.33 13.41
N VAL A 367 12.69 7.60 12.28
CA VAL A 367 12.91 8.21 10.96
C VAL A 367 11.72 9.09 10.56
N ALA A 368 10.49 8.61 10.76
CA ALA A 368 9.27 9.37 10.46
C ALA A 368 9.20 10.69 11.27
N SER A 369 9.45 10.63 12.59
CA SER A 369 9.52 11.83 13.44
C SER A 369 10.61 12.77 12.96
N TRP A 370 11.81 12.26 12.65
CA TRP A 370 12.90 13.10 12.19
C TRP A 370 12.57 13.80 10.86
N LEU A 371 11.90 13.11 9.92
CA LEU A 371 11.45 13.71 8.67
C LEU A 371 10.47 14.87 8.90
N THR A 372 9.46 14.69 9.76
CA THR A 372 8.46 15.74 10.03
C THR A 372 9.04 16.89 10.86
N ASP A 373 9.91 16.59 11.83
CA ASP A 373 10.56 17.61 12.68
C ASP A 373 11.59 18.44 11.91
N THR A 374 12.20 17.86 10.86
CA THR A 374 13.23 18.52 10.03
C THR A 374 12.64 19.32 8.88
N ALA A 375 11.42 18.96 8.45
CA ALA A 375 10.69 19.63 7.38
C ALA A 375 10.66 21.16 7.54
N THR A 376 10.48 21.86 6.43
CA THR A 376 10.29 23.31 6.44
C THR A 376 8.81 23.61 6.70
N PRO A 377 8.45 24.23 7.84
CA PRO A 377 7.07 24.54 8.16
C PRO A 377 6.64 25.86 7.50
N ASP A 378 5.32 26.02 7.36
CA ASP A 378 4.65 27.31 7.06
C ASP A 378 5.10 27.97 5.74
N VAL A 379 5.44 27.16 4.73
CA VAL A 379 5.85 27.63 3.39
C VAL A 379 4.89 27.21 2.29
N LEU A 380 4.04 26.21 2.54
CA LEU A 380 3.12 25.71 1.54
C LEU A 380 1.89 26.62 1.44
N SER A 381 1.26 26.60 0.27
CA SER A 381 0.01 27.33 0.03
C SER A 381 -0.97 26.49 -0.79
N ALA A 382 -2.23 26.92 -0.79
CA ALA A 382 -3.35 26.16 -1.37
C ALA A 382 -3.54 24.75 -0.77
N LEU A 383 -3.09 24.56 0.48
CA LEU A 383 -3.23 23.29 1.17
C LEU A 383 -4.70 22.88 1.32
N GLY A 384 -4.98 21.61 1.04
CA GLY A 384 -6.25 20.97 1.33
C GLY A 384 -6.56 20.98 2.84
N GLN A 385 -7.84 20.84 3.17
CA GLN A 385 -8.30 20.98 4.55
C GLN A 385 -7.69 19.90 5.46
N GLY A 386 -7.08 20.31 6.57
CA GLY A 386 -6.54 19.37 7.57
C GLY A 386 -5.16 18.80 7.24
N SER A 387 -4.59 19.16 6.09
CA SER A 387 -3.21 18.82 5.73
C SER A 387 -2.17 19.53 6.61
N PRO A 388 -1.02 18.90 6.87
CA PRO A 388 0.10 19.58 7.51
C PRO A 388 0.79 20.56 6.54
N ASP A 389 1.22 21.71 7.05
CA ASP A 389 2.12 22.62 6.34
C ASP A 389 3.58 22.27 6.63
N LEU A 390 4.02 21.13 6.09
CA LEU A 390 5.36 20.59 6.25
C LEU A 390 5.91 20.20 4.88
N LEU A 391 6.93 20.90 4.39
CA LEU A 391 7.62 20.57 3.16
C LEU A 391 8.93 19.86 3.46
N LEU A 392 9.17 18.70 2.82
CA LEU A 392 10.37 17.89 2.99
C LEU A 392 11.65 18.74 2.94
N HIS A 393 12.57 18.46 3.87
CA HIS A 393 13.89 19.07 3.90
C HIS A 393 14.95 18.02 4.25
N THR A 394 16.13 18.06 3.63
CA THR A 394 17.22 17.08 3.86
C THR A 394 17.86 17.22 5.24
N GLY A 395 17.71 18.39 5.87
CA GLY A 395 18.34 18.68 7.17
C GLY A 395 19.82 19.03 7.07
N GLY A 396 20.36 19.18 5.85
CA GLY A 396 21.80 19.33 5.63
C GLY A 396 22.58 18.03 5.80
N LEU A 397 21.87 16.90 5.89
CA LEU A 397 22.45 15.55 5.79
C LEU A 397 23.26 15.38 4.55
#